data_AF-A0A538LX46-F1
#
_entry.id   AF-A0A538LX46-F1
#
_cell.length_a   1.000
_cell.length_b   1.000
_cell.length_c   1.000
_cell.angle_alpha   90.00
_cell.angle_beta   90.00
_cell.angle_gamma   90.00
#
_symmetry.space_group_name_H-M   'P 1'
#
loop_
_entity.id
_entity.type
_entity.pdbx_description
1 polymer ?
#
loop_
_entity_poly.entity_id
_entity_poly.type
_entity_poly.pdbx_seq_one_letter_code
_entity_poly.pdbx_strand_id
1 'polypeptide(L)' 'MPRVLVTTHTSEVSDLPVLMDESVFPANLEDDHSAAQLIERIAWAVSDAAEVESEQLHDGQSRLGARAS' A
#
# COMPACT_ATOMS: atom_id res chain seq x y z
N MET A 1 6.49 -7.01 -18.53
CA MET A 1 6.50 -5.57 -18.21
C MET A 1 6.77 -5.44 -16.72
N PRO A 2 7.72 -4.62 -16.27
CA PRO A 2 7.96 -4.37 -14.85
C PRO A 2 6.73 -3.75 -14.20
N ARG A 3 6.48 -4.07 -12.93
CA ARG A 3 5.34 -3.55 -12.16
C ARG A 3 5.77 -3.21 -10.74
N VAL A 4 5.14 -2.19 -10.17
CA VAL A 4 5.22 -1.86 -8.74
C VAL A 4 3.86 -2.17 -8.12
N LEU A 5 3.89 -2.99 -7.07
CA LEU A 5 2.72 -3.34 -6.27
C LEU A 5 2.90 -2.74 -4.88
N VAL A 6 1.88 -2.03 -4.41
CA VAL A 6 1.77 -1.60 -3.01
C VAL A 6 0.59 -2.31 -2.38
N THR A 7 0.86 -3.01 -1.29
CA THR A 7 -0.12 -3.77 -0.51
C THR A 7 0.16 -3.50 0.97
N THR A 8 -0.81 -3.81 1.84
CA THR A 8 -0.57 -3.83 3.28
C THR A 8 0.17 -5.10 3.70
N HIS A 9 0.81 -5.06 4.87
CA HIS A 9 1.42 -6.19 5.54
C HIS A 9 0.46 -6.74 6.61
N THR A 10 -0.42 -7.67 6.27
CA THR A 10 -1.11 -8.49 7.29
C THR A 10 -0.54 -9.91 7.31
N SER A 11 -0.31 -10.42 8.53
CA SER A 11 0.24 -11.75 8.79
C SER A 11 -0.74 -12.88 8.47
N GLU A 12 -2.01 -12.56 8.28
CA GLU A 12 -3.05 -13.50 7.89
C GLU A 12 -3.75 -12.94 6.66
N VAL A 13 -4.01 -13.82 5.68
CA VAL A 13 -4.85 -13.66 4.47
C VAL A 13 -4.05 -13.64 3.16
N SER A 14 -4.30 -14.67 2.34
CA SER A 14 -3.85 -14.85 0.95
C SER A 14 -4.43 -13.84 -0.04
N ASP A 15 -4.94 -12.70 0.42
CA ASP A 15 -5.76 -11.73 -0.32
C ASP A 15 -5.54 -10.32 0.25
N LEU A 16 -4.27 -9.90 0.29
CA LEU A 16 -3.90 -8.54 0.69
C LEU A 16 -4.52 -7.54 -0.29
N PRO A 17 -5.22 -6.49 0.19
CA PRO A 17 -5.76 -5.48 -0.70
C PRO A 17 -4.61 -4.82 -1.46
N VAL A 18 -4.66 -4.94 -2.79
CA VAL A 18 -3.73 -4.24 -3.69
C VAL A 18 -4.19 -2.79 -3.77
N LEU A 19 -3.42 -1.90 -3.17
CA LEU A 19 -3.70 -0.47 -3.12
C LEU A 19 -3.16 0.24 -4.35
N MET A 20 -2.05 -0.27 -4.90
CA MET A 20 -1.51 0.21 -6.17
C MET A 20 -0.99 -0.97 -6.98
N ASP A 21 -1.30 -0.94 -8.28
CA ASP A 21 -0.78 -1.85 -9.27
C ASP A 21 -0.41 -1.06 -10.54
N GLU A 22 0.83 -0.60 -10.58
CA GLU A 22 1.32 0.27 -11.64
C GLU A 22 2.35 -0.43 -12.53
N SER A 23 2.18 -0.34 -13.85
CA SER A 23 3.18 -0.78 -14.81
C SER A 23 4.27 0.27 -14.98
N VAL A 24 5.54 -0.13 -14.89
CA VAL A 24 6.68 0.76 -15.05
C VAL A 24 7.32 0.58 -16.42
N PHE A 25 7.47 1.69 -17.13
CA PHE A 25 8.12 1.78 -18.43
C PHE A 25 9.47 2.51 -18.30
N PRO A 26 10.44 2.24 -19.19
CA PRO A 26 11.70 2.98 -19.20
C PRO A 26 11.52 4.51 -19.25
N ALA A 27 10.48 4.99 -19.96
CA ALA A 27 10.12 6.41 -20.04
C ALA A 27 9.80 7.04 -18.67
N ASN A 28 9.35 6.25 -17.69
CA ASN A 28 9.11 6.76 -16.33
C ASN A 28 10.41 7.05 -15.56
N LEU A 29 11.56 6.61 -16.07
CA LEU A 29 12.88 6.74 -15.44
C LEU A 29 13.88 7.50 -16.34
N GLU A 30 13.42 8.05 -17.45
CA GLU A 30 14.27 8.64 -18.49
C GLU A 30 14.85 10.00 -18.06
N ASP A 31 14.11 10.74 -17.24
CA ASP A 31 14.49 12.06 -16.74
C ASP A 31 13.96 12.31 -15.32
N ASP A 32 14.51 13.33 -14.65
CA ASP A 32 14.18 13.66 -13.26
C ASP A 32 12.70 14.00 -13.05
N HIS A 33 12.04 14.62 -14.03
CA HIS A 33 10.62 14.98 -13.93
C HIS A 33 9.72 13.75 -14.05
N SER A 34 10.02 12.87 -15.03
CA SER A 34 9.31 11.60 -15.20
C SER A 34 9.50 10.69 -13.98
N ALA A 35 10.73 10.63 -13.43
CA ALA A 35 11.04 9.88 -12.22
C ALA A 35 10.33 10.46 -10.99
N ALA A 36 10.31 11.78 -10.83
CA ALA A 36 9.60 12.43 -9.72
C ALA A 36 8.10 12.09 -9.73
N GLN A 37 7.45 12.10 -10.89
CA GLN A 37 6.04 11.72 -11.00
C GLN A 37 5.78 10.26 -10.58
N LEU A 38 6.68 9.33 -10.91
CA LEU A 38 6.58 7.94 -10.44
C LEU A 38 6.74 7.85 -8.93
N ILE A 39 7.72 8.57 -8.37
CA ILE A 39 7.96 8.60 -6.92
C ILE A 39 6.76 9.20 -6.17
N GLU A 40 6.14 10.26 -6.69
CA GLU A 40 4.95 10.87 -6.09
C GLU A 40 3.79 9.88 -5.98
N ARG A 41 3.50 9.11 -7.05
CA ARG A 41 2.46 8.08 -7.02
C ARG A 41 2.75 6.99 -6.00
N ILE A 42 4.00 6.52 -5.95
CA ILE A 42 4.44 5.53 -4.96
C ILE A 42 4.31 6.09 -3.54
N ALA A 43 4.69 7.35 -3.31
CA ALA A 43 4.61 7.98 -1.99
C ALA A 43 3.17 8.08 -1.48
N TRP A 44 2.22 8.42 -2.35
CA TRP A 44 0.80 8.41 -2.01
C TRP A 44 0.32 6.99 -1.69
N ALA A 45 0.59 6.02 -2.56
CA ALA A 45 0.18 4.64 -2.33
C ALA A 45 0.75 4.05 -1.01
N VAL A 46 1.99 4.40 -0.66
CA VAL A 46 2.61 3.99 0.61
C VAL A 46 1.94 4.66 1.81
N SER A 47 1.57 5.94 1.68
CA SER A 47 0.86 6.65 2.75
C SER A 47 -0.52 6.06 2.98
N ASP A 48 -1.25 5.75 1.90
CA ASP A 48 -2.54 5.08 1.94
C ASP A 48 -2.43 3.68 2.58
N ALA A 49 -1.39 2.91 2.23
CA ALA A 49 -1.14 1.60 2.83
C ALA A 49 -0.91 1.68 4.34
N ALA A 50 -0.13 2.67 4.80
CA ALA A 50 0.13 2.89 6.21
C ALA A 50 -1.14 3.28 6.98
N GLU A 51 -2.01 4.10 6.38
CA GLU A 51 -3.31 4.45 6.97
C GLU A 51 -4.19 3.21 7.13
N VAL A 52 -4.34 2.41 6.07
CA VAL A 52 -5.14 1.17 6.10
C VAL A 52 -4.60 0.17 7.12
N GLU A 53 -3.28 0.01 7.23
CA GLU A 53 -2.66 -0.84 8.27
C GLU A 53 -3.01 -0.36 9.68
N SER A 54 -2.97 0.96 9.89
CA SER A 54 -3.33 1.56 11.18
C SER A 54 -4.79 1.30 11.54
N GLU A 55 -5.71 1.40 10.58
CA GLU A 55 -7.14 1.13 10.79
C GLU A 55 -7.38 -0.35 11.11
N GLN A 56 -6.73 -1.26 10.38
CA GLN A 56 -6.86 -2.71 10.61
C GLN A 56 -6.40 -3.12 12.02
N LEU A 57 -5.32 -2.52 12.52
CA LEU A 57 -4.84 -2.76 13.88
C LEU A 57 -5.83 -2.27 14.94
N HIS A 58 -6.41 -1.07 14.76
CA HIS A 58 -7.43 -0.54 15.68
C HIS A 58 -8.71 -1.38 15.70
N ASP A 59 -9.15 -1.86 14.54
CA ASP A 59 -10.31 -2.75 14.40
C ASP A 59 -10.08 -4.11 15.07
N GLY A 60 -8.88 -4.69 14.90
CA GLY A 60 -8.49 -5.95 15.55
C GLY A 60 -8.50 -5.86 17.07
N GLN A 61 -8.00 -4.74 17.63
CA GLN A 61 -8.00 -4.49 19.07
C GLN A 61 -9.42 -4.28 19.64
N SER A 62 -10.28 -3.57 18.90
CA SER A 62 -11.68 -3.35 19.29
C SER A 62 -12.50 -4.65 19.31
N ARG A 63 -12.25 -5.55 18.35
CA ARG A 63 -12.87 -6.88 18.30
C ARG A 63 -12.43 -7.81 19.44
N LEU A 64 -11.18 -7.69 19.90
CA LEU A 64 -10.68 -8.46 21.03
C LEU A 64 -11.26 -7.97 22.37
N GLY A 65 -11.46 -6.66 22.53
CA GLY A 65 -12.08 -6.08 23.73
C GLY A 65 -13.56 -6.48 23.93
N ALA A 66 -14.32 -6.65 22.84
CA ALA A 66 -15.74 -7.00 22.91
C ALA A 66 -16.03 -8.48 23.23
N ARG A 67 -15.05 -9.39 23.11
CA ARG A 67 -15.23 -10.81 23.42
C ARG A 67 -14.92 -11.17 24.88
N ALA A 68 -14.48 -10.22 25.69
CA ALA A 68 -14.02 -10.43 27.07
C ALA A 68 -14.97 -9.86 28.15
N SER A 69 -16.22 -9.54 27.82
CA SER A 69 -17.23 -9.01 28.77
C SER A 69 -18.50 -9.84 28.79
#